data_AF-A0A451DI30-F1
#
_entry.id   AF-A0A451DI30-F1
#
_cell.length_a   1.000
_cell.length_b   1.000
_cell.length_c   1.000
_cell.angle_alpha   90.00
_cell.angle_beta   90.00
_cell.angle_gamma   90.00
#
_symmetry.space_group_name_H-M   'P 1'
#
loop_
_entity.id
_entity.type
_entity.pdbx_description
1 polymer ?
#
loop_
_entity_poly.entity_id
_entity_poly.type
_entity_poly.pdbx_seq_one_letter_code
_entity_poly.pdbx_strand_id
1 'polypeptide(L)'
;MKRNNFIGFLKKYSYFLFFLVFFSLSICTIVMRKNHELNSSKKNIEEFKDIVDNLKKKTDLVSHKQNFLKKNRNIYSVLIGVNLSKQLFQKKKYTQAADVLKKILLITQEENLIFYIKLNLVKIYVKKKDFSSALEIINCVNDRVWKPLFQEYRKYIYLRKRSI
;
A
#
# COMPACT_ATOMS: atom_id res chain seq x y z
N MET A 1 -41.69 -56.25 -3.01
CA MET A 1 -42.44 -54.97 -3.14
C MET A 1 -41.90 -53.90 -2.17
N LYS A 2 -40.64 -53.45 -2.33
CA LYS A 2 -40.01 -52.40 -1.46
C LYS A 2 -39.17 -51.35 -2.21
N ARG A 3 -39.07 -51.42 -3.55
CA ARG A 3 -38.19 -50.55 -4.37
C ARG A 3 -38.77 -49.15 -4.61
N ASN A 4 -40.11 -49.02 -4.68
CA ASN A 4 -40.76 -47.76 -5.04
C ASN A 4 -40.72 -46.70 -3.92
N ASN A 5 -40.76 -47.09 -2.65
CA ASN A 5 -40.69 -46.14 -1.53
C ASN A 5 -39.28 -45.56 -1.35
N PHE A 6 -38.24 -46.30 -1.74
CA PHE A 6 -36.84 -45.85 -1.65
C PHE A 6 -36.51 -44.73 -2.64
N ILE A 7 -37.05 -44.80 -3.86
CA ILE A 7 -36.86 -43.79 -4.91
C ILE A 7 -37.57 -42.47 -4.54
N GLY A 8 -38.76 -42.54 -3.93
CA GLY A 8 -39.48 -41.36 -3.44
C GLY A 8 -38.75 -40.67 -2.28
N PHE A 9 -38.15 -41.44 -1.38
CA PHE A 9 -37.32 -40.92 -0.29
C PHE A 9 -36.06 -40.23 -0.83
N LEU A 10 -35.33 -40.86 -1.76
CA LEU A 10 -34.16 -40.28 -2.43
C LEU A 10 -34.45 -38.94 -3.13
N LYS A 11 -35.59 -38.82 -3.84
CA LYS A 11 -36.00 -37.56 -4.47
C LYS A 11 -36.30 -36.45 -3.44
N LYS A 12 -36.85 -36.80 -2.28
CA LYS A 12 -37.17 -35.85 -1.20
C LYS A 12 -35.92 -35.26 -0.54
N TYR A 13 -34.87 -36.07 -0.35
CA TYR A 13 -33.60 -35.61 0.25
C TYR A 13 -32.57 -35.14 -0.78
N SER A 14 -32.82 -35.33 -2.09
CA SER A 14 -31.89 -34.92 -3.15
C SER A 14 -31.58 -33.42 -3.12
N TYR A 15 -32.58 -32.56 -2.93
CA TYR A 15 -32.37 -31.10 -2.82
C TYR A 15 -31.59 -30.73 -1.56
N PHE A 16 -31.85 -31.40 -0.44
CA PHE A 16 -31.13 -31.17 0.82
C PHE A 16 -29.67 -31.63 0.71
N LEU A 17 -29.41 -32.77 0.07
CA LEU A 17 -28.06 -33.26 -0.20
C LEU A 17 -27.30 -32.28 -1.11
N PHE A 18 -27.94 -31.78 -2.15
CA PHE A 18 -27.36 -30.75 -3.02
C PHE A 18 -27.05 -29.48 -2.23
N PHE A 19 -27.97 -29.00 -1.39
CA PHE A 19 -27.74 -27.86 -0.51
C PHE A 19 -26.53 -28.05 0.42
N LEU A 20 -26.39 -29.22 1.04
CA LEU A 20 -25.23 -29.54 1.87
C LEU A 20 -23.91 -29.54 1.09
N VAL A 21 -23.91 -30.03 -0.15
CA VAL A 21 -22.73 -29.99 -1.02
C VAL A 21 -22.35 -28.55 -1.37
N PHE A 22 -23.31 -27.69 -1.73
CA PHE A 22 -23.05 -26.27 -2.00
C PHE A 22 -22.56 -25.53 -0.77
N PHE A 23 -23.14 -25.82 0.40
CA PHE A 23 -22.72 -25.21 1.65
C PHE A 23 -21.30 -25.66 2.03
N SER A 24 -20.97 -26.94 1.86
CA SER A 24 -19.63 -27.50 2.04
C SER A 24 -18.61 -26.84 1.12
N LEU A 25 -18.92 -26.71 -0.18
CA LEU A 25 -18.04 -26.03 -1.14
C LEU A 25 -17.83 -24.56 -0.76
N SER A 26 -18.89 -23.85 -0.33
CA SER A 26 -18.78 -22.47 0.14
C SER A 26 -17.82 -22.37 1.34
N ILE A 27 -17.99 -23.21 2.36
CA ILE A 27 -17.09 -23.26 3.52
C ILE A 27 -15.65 -23.56 3.09
N CYS A 28 -15.43 -24.55 2.21
CA CYS A 28 -14.12 -24.91 1.70
C CYS A 28 -13.43 -23.73 0.99
N THR A 29 -14.17 -22.96 0.17
CA THR A 29 -13.60 -21.77 -0.50
C THR A 29 -13.22 -20.68 0.50
N ILE A 30 -14.03 -20.44 1.54
CA ILE A 30 -13.74 -19.46 2.59
C ILE A 30 -12.48 -19.87 3.38
N VAL A 31 -12.39 -21.14 3.77
CA VAL A 31 -11.22 -21.67 4.52
C VAL A 31 -9.96 -21.61 3.67
N MET A 32 -10.02 -22.05 2.41
CA MET A 32 -8.88 -21.98 1.49
C MET A 32 -8.42 -20.54 1.26
N ARG A 33 -9.36 -19.60 1.06
CA ARG A 33 -9.05 -18.18 0.90
C ARG A 33 -8.35 -17.63 2.14
N LYS A 34 -8.87 -17.90 3.34
CA LYS A 34 -8.27 -17.44 4.59
C LYS A 34 -6.87 -18.02 4.79
N ASN A 35 -6.66 -19.29 4.47
CA ASN A 35 -5.34 -19.93 4.57
C ASN A 35 -4.34 -19.31 3.57
N HIS A 36 -4.78 -19.05 2.34
CA HIS A 36 -3.95 -18.36 1.34
C HIS A 36 -3.58 -16.94 1.78
N GLU A 37 -4.53 -16.18 2.32
CA GLU A 37 -4.29 -14.83 2.87
C GLU A 37 -3.27 -14.87 4.03
N LEU A 38 -3.39 -15.84 4.94
CA LEU A 38 -2.44 -16.03 6.04
C LEU A 38 -1.03 -16.36 5.53
N ASN A 39 -0.91 -17.30 4.59
CA ASN A 39 0.37 -17.69 4.02
C ASN A 39 1.02 -16.54 3.23
N SER A 40 0.22 -15.79 2.47
CA SER A 40 0.67 -14.58 1.79
C SER A 40 1.15 -13.53 2.81
N SER A 41 0.42 -13.32 3.90
CA SER A 41 0.80 -12.37 4.95
C SER A 41 2.14 -12.75 5.61
N LYS A 42 2.33 -14.03 5.96
CA LYS A 42 3.61 -14.53 6.49
C LYS A 42 4.77 -14.27 5.53
N LYS A 43 4.59 -14.62 4.25
CA LYS A 43 5.60 -14.38 3.21
C LYS A 43 5.93 -12.89 3.07
N ASN A 44 4.92 -12.02 3.13
CA ASN A 44 5.13 -10.57 3.04
C ASN A 44 5.91 -10.03 4.24
N ILE A 45 5.66 -10.55 5.44
CA ILE A 45 6.40 -10.20 6.65
C ILE A 45 7.85 -10.66 6.55
N GLU A 46 8.09 -11.87 6.05
CA GLU A 46 9.45 -12.40 5.85
C GLU A 46 10.23 -11.58 4.81
N GLU A 47 9.65 -11.30 3.65
CA GLU A 47 10.28 -10.47 2.61
C GLU A 47 10.52 -9.04 3.11
N PHE A 48 9.60 -8.47 3.90
CA PHE A 48 9.81 -7.19 4.56
C PHE A 48 10.98 -7.22 5.55
N LYS A 49 11.06 -8.24 6.42
CA LYS A 49 12.15 -8.42 7.39
C LYS A 49 13.49 -8.51 6.68
N ASP A 50 13.59 -9.29 5.61
CA ASP A 50 14.82 -9.41 4.82
C ASP A 50 15.27 -8.06 4.24
N ILE A 51 14.34 -7.28 3.67
CA ILE A 51 14.66 -5.94 3.17
C ILE A 51 15.16 -5.03 4.31
N VAL A 52 14.52 -5.09 5.48
CA VAL A 52 14.92 -4.29 6.65
C VAL A 52 16.28 -4.70 7.19
N ASP A 53 16.62 -5.98 7.21
CA ASP A 53 17.93 -6.43 7.65
C ASP A 53 19.03 -6.09 6.64
N ASN A 54 18.73 -6.12 5.35
CA ASN A 54 19.63 -5.64 4.29
C ASN A 54 19.87 -4.12 4.37
N LEU A 55 18.88 -3.34 4.83
CA LEU A 55 19.07 -1.91 5.13
C LEU A 55 20.13 -1.70 6.22
N LYS A 56 20.11 -2.50 7.29
CA LYS A 56 21.11 -2.41 8.38
C LYS A 56 22.51 -2.75 7.89
N LYS A 57 22.62 -3.74 7.00
CA LYS A 57 23.89 -4.21 6.42
C LYS A 57 24.42 -3.32 5.29
N LYS A 58 23.73 -2.24 4.92
CA LYS A 58 24.05 -1.34 3.79
C LYS A 58 24.14 -2.03 2.42
N THR A 59 23.59 -3.24 2.27
CA THR A 59 23.48 -4.01 1.02
C THR A 59 22.17 -3.72 0.28
N ASP A 60 21.61 -2.54 0.51
CA ASP A 60 20.24 -2.18 0.18
C ASP A 60 20.02 -1.93 -1.33
N LEU A 61 19.32 -2.86 -1.96
CA LEU A 61 19.05 -2.88 -3.40
C LEU A 61 17.70 -2.22 -3.74
N VAL A 62 17.77 -1.16 -4.55
CA VAL A 62 16.59 -0.47 -5.12
C VAL A 62 15.63 -1.45 -5.82
N SER A 63 16.18 -2.44 -6.53
CA SER A 63 15.40 -3.44 -7.27
C SER A 63 14.54 -4.31 -6.35
N HIS A 64 15.06 -4.73 -5.19
CA HIS A 64 14.30 -5.54 -4.22
C HIS A 64 13.08 -4.78 -3.71
N LYS A 65 13.25 -3.51 -3.33
CA LYS A 65 12.13 -2.66 -2.90
C LYS A 65 11.11 -2.44 -4.01
N GLN A 66 11.57 -2.16 -5.23
CA GLN A 66 10.67 -1.99 -6.37
C GLN A 66 9.85 -3.26 -6.63
N ASN A 67 10.47 -4.44 -6.53
CA ASN A 67 9.79 -5.72 -6.68
C ASN A 67 8.78 -5.95 -5.55
N PHE A 68 9.14 -5.65 -4.31
CA PHE A 68 8.21 -5.72 -3.17
C PHE A 68 6.97 -4.83 -3.40
N LEU A 69 7.17 -3.58 -3.83
CA LEU A 69 6.08 -2.64 -4.13
C LEU A 69 5.21 -3.05 -5.33
N LYS A 70 5.70 -3.91 -6.23
CA LYS A 70 4.90 -4.45 -7.34
C LYS A 70 3.99 -5.58 -6.85
N LYS A 71 4.48 -6.41 -5.93
CA LYS A 71 3.77 -7.59 -5.42
C LYS A 71 2.78 -7.27 -4.31
N ASN A 72 3.09 -6.28 -3.47
CA ASN A 72 2.40 -6.06 -2.21
C ASN A 72 1.67 -4.71 -2.16
N ARG A 73 0.44 -4.70 -1.63
CA ARG A 73 -0.37 -3.50 -1.38
C ARG A 73 -0.86 -3.47 0.08
N ASN A 74 0.08 -3.32 1.01
CA ASN A 74 -0.19 -3.27 2.44
C ASN A 74 0.70 -2.22 3.14
N ILE A 75 0.58 -2.09 4.45
CA ILE A 75 1.33 -1.10 5.24
C ILE A 75 2.86 -1.26 5.10
N TYR A 76 3.37 -2.50 4.97
CA TYR A 76 4.79 -2.74 4.74
C TYR A 76 5.25 -2.14 3.42
N SER A 77 4.42 -2.20 2.37
CA SER A 77 4.70 -1.53 1.10
C SER A 77 4.80 -0.02 1.27
N VAL A 78 3.99 0.59 2.13
CA VAL A 78 4.07 2.04 2.39
C VAL A 78 5.41 2.39 3.05
N LEU A 79 5.81 1.63 4.08
CA LEU A 79 7.10 1.84 4.76
C LEU A 79 8.30 1.64 3.83
N ILE A 80 8.29 0.56 3.04
CA ILE A 80 9.32 0.30 2.02
C ILE A 80 9.33 1.39 0.95
N GLY A 81 8.17 1.89 0.53
CA GLY A 81 8.06 2.95 -0.46
C GLY A 81 8.59 4.29 0.04
N VAL A 82 8.30 4.67 1.28
CA VAL A 82 8.90 5.85 1.93
C VAL A 82 10.43 5.73 1.90
N ASN A 83 10.96 4.58 2.32
CA ASN A 83 12.39 4.35 2.36
C ASN A 83 13.02 4.36 0.95
N LEU A 84 12.39 3.71 -0.03
CA LEU A 84 12.82 3.73 -1.43
C LEU A 84 12.83 5.15 -2.00
N SER A 85 11.79 5.94 -1.74
CA SER A 85 11.73 7.33 -2.18
C SER A 85 12.89 8.16 -1.61
N LYS A 86 13.19 8.01 -0.31
CA LYS A 86 14.35 8.66 0.32
C LYS A 86 15.67 8.27 -0.38
N GLN A 87 15.87 6.98 -0.67
CA GLN A 87 17.06 6.48 -1.35
C GLN A 87 17.18 7.06 -2.78
N LEU A 88 16.07 7.12 -3.53
CA LEU A 88 16.02 7.72 -4.86
C LEU A 88 16.29 9.22 -4.83
N PHE A 89 15.74 9.93 -3.84
CA PHE A 89 15.99 11.35 -3.62
C PHE A 89 17.48 11.65 -3.36
N GLN A 90 18.13 10.86 -2.51
CA GLN A 90 19.58 10.98 -2.26
C GLN A 90 20.41 10.77 -3.53
N LYS A 91 19.95 9.89 -4.43
CA LYS A 91 20.54 9.66 -5.76
C LYS A 91 20.12 10.71 -6.81
N LYS A 92 19.49 11.81 -6.39
CA LYS A 92 18.94 12.88 -7.26
C LYS A 92 17.90 12.41 -8.29
N LYS A 93 17.35 11.20 -8.14
CA LYS A 93 16.30 10.64 -9.01
C LYS A 93 14.91 11.13 -8.58
N TYR A 94 14.71 12.45 -8.62
CA TYR A 94 13.55 13.09 -8.00
C TYR A 94 12.20 12.67 -8.59
N THR A 95 12.11 12.48 -9.92
CA THR A 95 10.87 12.02 -10.56
C THR A 95 10.47 10.64 -10.05
N GLN A 96 11.42 9.68 -10.06
CA GLN A 96 11.17 8.34 -9.54
C GLN A 96 10.82 8.36 -8.04
N ALA A 97 11.48 9.21 -7.26
CA ALA A 97 11.17 9.38 -5.84
C ALA A 97 9.73 9.87 -5.62
N ALA A 98 9.26 10.83 -6.43
CA ALA A 98 7.88 11.31 -6.37
C ALA A 98 6.88 10.24 -6.81
N ASP A 99 7.16 9.50 -7.88
CA ASP A 99 6.27 8.45 -8.39
C ASP A 99 6.06 7.34 -7.36
N VAL A 100 7.11 6.94 -6.64
CA VAL A 100 7.01 5.99 -5.54
C VAL A 100 6.08 6.51 -4.44
N LEU A 101 6.22 7.77 -4.02
CA LEU A 101 5.36 8.37 -2.99
C LEU A 101 3.90 8.49 -3.43
N LYS A 102 3.65 8.90 -4.67
CA LYS A 102 2.29 8.93 -5.25
C LYS A 102 1.66 7.55 -5.25
N LYS A 103 2.42 6.52 -5.63
CA LYS A 103 1.92 5.14 -5.64
C LYS A 103 1.52 4.65 -4.25
N ILE A 104 2.32 4.91 -3.22
CA ILE A 104 2.00 4.45 -1.87
C ILE A 104 0.91 5.27 -1.16
N LEU A 105 0.67 6.51 -1.59
CA LEU A 105 -0.50 7.30 -1.14
C LEU A 105 -1.83 6.62 -1.47
N LEU A 106 -1.88 5.84 -2.54
CA LEU A 106 -3.08 5.08 -2.94
C LEU A 106 -3.31 3.83 -2.06
N ILE A 107 -2.37 3.49 -1.17
CA ILE A 107 -2.40 2.25 -0.38
C ILE A 107 -2.78 2.55 1.08
N THR A 108 -2.25 3.63 1.66
CA THR A 108 -2.47 3.95 3.08
C THR A 108 -3.76 4.73 3.31
N GLN A 109 -4.46 4.40 4.39
CA GLN A 109 -5.59 5.18 4.93
C GLN A 109 -5.22 5.90 6.23
N GLU A 110 -4.04 5.62 6.81
CA GLU A 110 -3.60 6.27 8.05
C GLU A 110 -3.22 7.73 7.77
N GLU A 111 -3.88 8.63 8.49
CA GLU A 111 -3.88 10.06 8.20
C GLU A 111 -2.50 10.71 8.40
N ASN A 112 -1.80 10.39 9.49
CA ASN A 112 -0.49 10.98 9.75
C ASN A 112 0.54 10.54 8.69
N LEU A 113 0.46 9.30 8.24
CA LEU A 113 1.30 8.75 7.20
C LEU A 113 0.98 9.39 5.85
N ILE A 114 -0.29 9.67 5.56
CA ILE A 114 -0.70 10.45 4.38
C ILE A 114 -0.04 11.84 4.42
N PHE A 115 -0.14 12.57 5.54
CA PHE A 115 0.48 13.89 5.65
C PHE A 115 2.00 13.83 5.58
N TYR A 116 2.63 12.84 6.22
CA TYR A 116 4.06 12.61 6.12
C TYR A 116 4.51 12.37 4.67
N ILE A 117 3.78 11.54 3.91
CA ILE A 117 4.09 11.29 2.49
C ILE A 117 3.89 12.56 1.66
N LYS A 118 2.79 13.30 1.86
CA LYS A 118 2.53 14.58 1.21
C LYS A 118 3.64 15.60 1.47
N LEU A 119 4.13 15.69 2.71
CA LEU A 119 5.23 16.59 3.07
C LEU A 119 6.52 16.21 2.33
N ASN A 120 6.81 14.92 2.20
CA ASN A 120 7.96 14.46 1.43
C ASN A 120 7.80 14.72 -0.08
N LEU A 121 6.59 14.61 -0.63
CA LEU A 121 6.31 15.05 -2.01
C LEU A 121 6.60 16.55 -2.19
N VAL A 122 6.14 17.39 -1.27
CA VAL A 122 6.45 18.84 -1.29
C VAL A 122 7.96 19.08 -1.31
N LYS A 123 8.72 18.40 -0.44
CA LYS A 123 10.20 18.49 -0.43
C LYS A 123 10.82 18.13 -1.77
N ILE A 124 10.34 17.05 -2.41
CA ILE A 124 10.83 16.61 -3.72
C ILE A 124 10.50 17.64 -4.80
N TYR A 125 9.26 18.13 -4.84
CA TYR A 125 8.83 19.13 -5.82
C TYR A 125 9.58 20.45 -5.69
N VAL A 126 9.81 20.91 -4.46
CA VAL A 126 10.66 22.08 -4.18
C VAL A 126 12.07 21.89 -4.72
N LYS A 127 12.68 20.70 -4.54
CA LYS A 127 14.00 20.40 -5.10
C LYS A 127 14.00 20.32 -6.63
N LYS A 128 12.90 19.89 -7.24
CA LYS A 128 12.70 19.91 -8.69
C LYS A 128 12.39 21.31 -9.25
N LYS A 129 12.26 22.34 -8.41
CA LYS A 129 11.71 23.67 -8.76
C LYS A 129 10.28 23.62 -9.32
N ASP A 130 9.57 22.51 -9.11
CA ASP A 130 8.15 22.37 -9.47
C ASP A 130 7.29 22.95 -8.33
N PHE A 131 7.31 24.28 -8.22
CA PHE A 131 6.62 24.98 -7.15
C PHE A 131 5.10 24.91 -7.27
N SER A 132 4.56 24.67 -8.48
CA SER A 132 3.12 24.54 -8.70
C SER A 132 2.60 23.30 -7.99
N SER A 133 3.17 22.12 -8.28
CA SER A 133 2.80 20.85 -7.64
C SER A 133 3.00 20.89 -6.12
N ALA A 134 4.05 21.56 -5.65
CA ALA A 134 4.29 21.73 -4.22
C ALA A 134 3.18 22.55 -3.54
N LEU A 135 2.79 23.68 -4.14
CA LEU A 135 1.74 24.56 -3.60
C LEU A 135 0.36 23.93 -3.64
N GLU A 136 0.05 23.14 -4.67
CA GLU A 136 -1.20 22.38 -4.76
C GLU A 136 -1.37 21.47 -3.54
N ILE A 137 -0.33 20.69 -3.19
CA ILE A 137 -0.38 19.83 -2.01
C ILE A 137 -0.55 20.66 -0.73
N ILE A 138 0.25 21.73 -0.58
CA ILE A 138 0.22 22.60 0.62
C ILE A 138 -1.18 23.18 0.84
N ASN A 139 -1.86 23.62 -0.22
CA ASN A 139 -3.17 24.25 -0.13
C ASN A 139 -4.27 23.27 0.31
N CYS A 140 -4.07 21.97 0.08
CA CYS A 140 -5.01 20.91 0.47
C CYS A 140 -4.82 20.42 1.91
N VAL A 141 -3.85 20.94 2.68
CA VAL A 141 -3.60 20.53 4.07
C VAL A 141 -4.27 21.48 5.06
N ASN A 142 -5.37 21.00 5.65
CA ASN A 142 -6.15 21.75 6.66
C ASN A 142 -5.94 21.27 8.10
N ASP A 143 -5.24 20.15 8.30
CA ASP A 143 -4.99 19.60 9.62
C ASP A 143 -4.20 20.56 10.51
N ARG A 144 -4.61 20.71 11.78
CA ARG A 144 -4.06 21.72 12.68
C ARG A 144 -2.62 21.43 13.10
N VAL A 145 -2.25 20.16 13.20
CA VAL A 145 -0.90 19.73 13.63
C VAL A 145 0.09 19.84 12.48
N TRP A 146 -0.31 19.43 11.28
CA TRP A 146 0.54 19.39 10.11
C TRP A 146 0.61 20.72 9.35
N LYS A 147 -0.47 21.52 9.33
CA LYS A 147 -0.54 22.77 8.55
C LYS A 147 0.64 23.72 8.80
N PRO A 148 1.12 23.98 10.04
CA PRO A 148 2.28 24.83 10.28
C PRO A 148 3.52 24.39 9.49
N LEU A 149 3.82 23.08 9.46
CA LEU A 149 4.95 22.51 8.72
C LEU A 149 4.83 22.74 7.21
N PHE A 150 3.63 22.60 6.65
CA PHE A 150 3.40 22.89 5.22
C PHE A 150 3.49 24.40 4.91
N GLN A 151 3.09 25.27 5.83
CA GLN A 151 3.19 26.72 5.65
C GLN A 151 4.65 27.21 5.65
N GLU A 152 5.58 26.55 6.34
CA GLU A 152 7.01 26.86 6.23
C GLU A 152 7.52 26.69 4.80
N TYR A 153 7.14 25.59 4.14
CA TYR A 153 7.47 25.38 2.73
C TYR A 153 6.79 26.40 1.82
N ARG A 154 5.55 26.81 2.13
CA ARG A 154 4.86 27.87 1.38
C ARG A 154 5.65 29.17 1.40
N LYS A 155 6.09 29.61 2.58
CA LYS A 155 6.92 30.81 2.76
C LYS A 155 8.22 30.69 1.98
N TYR A 156 8.92 29.56 2.10
CA TYR A 156 10.15 29.29 1.35
C TYR A 156 9.95 29.39 -0.17
N ILE A 157 8.86 28.81 -0.70
CA ILE A 157 8.55 28.84 -2.14
C ILE A 157 8.32 30.28 -2.61
N TYR A 158 7.55 31.09 -1.87
CA TYR A 158 7.30 32.48 -2.25
C TYR A 158 8.57 33.34 -2.23
N LEU A 159 9.46 33.13 -1.25
CA LEU A 159 10.76 33.80 -1.21
C LEU A 159 11.61 33.44 -2.44
N ARG A 160 11.65 32.16 -2.81
CA ARG A 160 12.36 31.69 -4.01
C ARG A 160 11.77 32.22 -5.32
N LYS A 161 10.44 32.34 -5.42
CA LYS A 161 9.78 32.89 -6.61
C LYS A 161 10.05 34.38 -6.81
N ARG A 162 10.24 35.16 -5.75
CA ARG A 162 10.59 36.60 -5.83
C ARG A 162 12.05 36.85 -6.18
N SER A 163 12.93 35.86 -6.00
CA SER A 163 14.36 35.95 -6.30
C SER A 163 14.76 35.50 -7.73
N ILE A 164 13.77 35.15 -8.55
CA ILE A 164 13.92 34.76 -9.97
C ILE A 164 13.21 35.84 -10.78
#